data_AF-A0A845RCX1-F1
#
_entry.id   AF-A0A845RCX1-F1
#
_cell.length_a   1.000
_cell.length_b   1.000
_cell.length_c   1.000
_cell.angle_alpha   90.00
_cell.angle_beta   90.00
_cell.angle_gamma   90.00
#
_symmetry.space_group_name_H-M   'P 1'
#
loop_
_entity.id
_entity.type
_entity.pdbx_description
1 polymer ?
#
loop_
_entity_poly.entity_id
_entity_poly.type
_entity_poly.pdbx_seq_one_letter_code
_entity_poly.pdbx_strand_id
1 'polypeptide(L)'
;MSPISKVTRRYIREFLFRLTVFLLVGGAYFLCPDRLDFTARSLSWPLLLLWGAVLVSMLSQLDANSGLTTGCLKQYPGRFDPVPNYDPQALAQAVRRQDRGAARVAAVWLAVNLSFGLLYHRGLLQASTLVLLCALAYLCDLVCVLFFCPFQFFLMGNRCCVNCRIFAWGSWMMAAPLMCVPHWYSWTLFGTGLLVLCVWEVRFRRYPERFWFGSNRNLQCASCKEQLCRYKWPRRRGG
;
A
#
# COMPACT_ATOMS: atom_id res chain seq x y z
N MET A 1 -19.99 25.70 8.11
CA MET A 1 -19.28 24.44 7.81
C MET A 1 -18.43 24.66 6.56
N SER A 2 -17.10 24.64 6.66
CA SER A 2 -16.22 24.82 5.49
C SER A 2 -16.45 23.70 4.46
N PRO A 3 -16.52 23.99 3.16
CA PRO A 3 -16.78 22.97 2.15
C PRO A 3 -15.68 21.91 2.16
N ILE A 4 -16.08 20.63 2.19
CA ILE A 4 -15.16 19.49 2.13
C ILE A 4 -14.36 19.58 0.82
N SER A 5 -13.03 19.63 0.93
CA SER A 5 -12.11 19.65 -0.23
C SER A 5 -12.35 18.44 -1.15
N LYS A 6 -12.19 18.64 -2.46
CA LYS A 6 -12.30 17.57 -3.48
C LYS A 6 -11.42 16.37 -3.15
N VAL A 7 -10.25 16.60 -2.55
CA VAL A 7 -9.30 15.56 -2.14
C VAL A 7 -9.84 14.75 -0.95
N THR A 8 -10.37 15.43 0.06
CA THR A 8 -10.99 14.77 1.23
C THR A 8 -12.18 13.92 0.83
N ARG A 9 -13.04 14.41 -0.07
CA ARG A 9 -14.19 13.65 -0.58
C ARG A 9 -13.77 12.36 -1.27
N ARG A 10 -12.68 12.40 -2.04
CA ARG A 10 -12.12 11.21 -2.68
C ARG A 10 -11.62 10.19 -1.68
N TYR A 11 -10.82 10.62 -0.70
CA TYR A 11 -10.30 9.73 0.34
C TYR A 11 -11.41 9.08 1.16
N ILE A 12 -12.47 9.83 1.49
CA ILE A 12 -13.66 9.28 2.18
C ILE A 12 -14.34 8.24 1.29
N ARG A 13 -14.54 8.52 0.00
CA ARG A 13 -15.17 7.56 -0.92
C ARG A 13 -14.34 6.28 -1.05
N GLU A 14 -13.02 6.40 -1.19
CA GLU A 14 -12.12 5.25 -1.23
C GLU A 14 -12.17 4.47 0.10
N PHE A 15 -12.20 5.16 1.25
CA PHE A 15 -12.31 4.53 2.56
C PHE A 15 -13.63 3.77 2.72
N LEU A 16 -14.76 4.41 2.41
CA LEU A 16 -16.07 3.77 2.45
C LEU A 16 -16.13 2.57 1.52
N PHE A 17 -15.58 2.67 0.30
CA PHE A 17 -15.51 1.54 -0.61
C PHE A 17 -14.73 0.37 -0.02
N ARG A 18 -13.50 0.60 0.47
CA ARG A 18 -12.68 -0.47 1.07
C ARG A 18 -13.32 -1.05 2.34
N LEU A 19 -13.99 -0.21 3.13
CA LEU A 19 -14.73 -0.63 4.31
C LEU A 19 -15.91 -1.53 3.93
N THR A 20 -16.70 -1.15 2.92
CA THR A 20 -17.79 -1.98 2.40
C THR A 20 -17.29 -3.33 1.91
N VAL A 21 -16.19 -3.35 1.13
CA VAL A 21 -15.58 -4.61 0.67
C VAL A 21 -15.16 -5.47 1.88
N PHE A 22 -14.49 -4.88 2.88
CA PHE A 22 -14.10 -5.60 4.08
C PHE A 22 -15.29 -6.15 4.87
N LEU A 23 -16.36 -5.37 5.04
CA LEU A 23 -17.57 -5.81 5.74
C LEU A 23 -18.30 -6.92 4.99
N LEU A 24 -18.35 -6.86 3.65
CA LEU A 24 -18.94 -7.92 2.83
C LEU A 24 -18.13 -9.22 2.91
N VAL A 25 -16.80 -9.14 2.82
CA VAL A 25 -15.91 -10.30 2.98
C VAL A 25 -16.02 -10.86 4.41
N GLY A 26 -16.03 -10.00 5.43
CA GLY A 26 -16.22 -10.40 6.83
C GLY A 26 -17.57 -11.07 7.07
N GLY A 27 -18.66 -10.50 6.55
CA GLY A 27 -19.99 -11.09 6.62
C GLY A 27 -20.04 -12.46 5.92
N ALA A 28 -19.45 -12.57 4.73
CA ALA A 28 -19.35 -13.85 4.02
C ALA A 28 -18.51 -14.87 4.80
N TYR A 29 -17.44 -14.45 5.47
CA TYR A 29 -16.60 -15.33 6.29
C TYR A 29 -17.37 -15.95 7.45
N PHE A 30 -18.20 -15.18 8.16
CA PHE A 30 -18.97 -15.70 9.29
C PHE A 30 -20.24 -16.46 8.89
N LEU A 31 -20.89 -16.06 7.80
CA LEU A 31 -22.18 -16.64 7.38
C LEU A 31 -22.01 -17.84 6.43
N CYS A 32 -21.03 -17.78 5.52
CA CYS A 32 -20.82 -18.75 4.45
C CYS A 32 -19.32 -18.85 4.08
N PRO A 33 -18.44 -19.31 4.97
CA PRO A 33 -16.99 -19.33 4.75
C PRO A 33 -16.58 -20.08 3.47
N ASP A 34 -17.33 -21.12 3.10
CA ASP A 34 -17.11 -21.91 1.89
C ASP A 34 -17.17 -21.09 0.60
N ARG A 35 -17.93 -19.98 0.59
CA ARG A 35 -18.01 -19.09 -0.58
C ARG A 35 -16.73 -18.28 -0.81
N LEU A 36 -15.90 -18.14 0.23
CA LEU A 36 -14.61 -17.47 0.19
C LEU A 36 -13.45 -18.45 -0.02
N ASP A 37 -13.72 -19.76 0.00
CA ASP A 37 -12.72 -20.76 -0.31
C ASP A 37 -12.53 -20.86 -1.82
N PHE A 38 -11.52 -20.16 -2.33
CA PHE A 38 -11.15 -20.23 -3.74
C PHE A 38 -10.43 -21.53 -4.11
N THR A 39 -10.09 -22.41 -3.15
CA THR A 39 -9.50 -23.73 -3.41
C THR A 39 -10.54 -24.82 -3.62
N ALA A 40 -11.82 -24.51 -3.37
CA ALA A 40 -12.93 -25.40 -3.64
C ALA A 40 -13.09 -25.68 -5.16
N ARG A 41 -13.77 -26.78 -5.49
CA ARG A 41 -13.91 -27.30 -6.86
C ARG A 41 -14.55 -26.32 -7.86
N SER A 42 -15.37 -25.39 -7.37
CA SER A 42 -15.97 -24.33 -8.19
C SER A 42 -15.71 -22.96 -7.55
N LEU A 43 -15.11 -22.06 -8.32
CA LEU A 43 -14.87 -20.71 -7.87
C LEU A 43 -16.17 -19.90 -7.88
N SER A 44 -16.49 -19.26 -6.77
CA SER A 44 -17.70 -18.44 -6.66
C SER A 44 -17.58 -17.16 -7.50
N TRP A 45 -18.68 -16.74 -8.13
CA TRP A 45 -18.71 -15.50 -8.91
C TRP A 45 -18.29 -14.25 -8.09
N PRO A 46 -18.67 -14.11 -6.80
CA PRO A 46 -18.18 -13.02 -5.96
C PRO A 46 -16.66 -13.00 -5.80
N LEU A 47 -16.00 -14.17 -5.72
CA LEU A 47 -14.54 -14.25 -5.64
C LEU A 47 -13.88 -13.80 -6.94
N LEU A 48 -14.45 -14.16 -8.10
CA LEU A 48 -13.98 -13.67 -9.40
C LEU A 48 -14.10 -12.15 -9.53
N LEU A 49 -15.23 -11.58 -9.10
CA LEU A 49 -15.40 -10.13 -9.10
C LEU A 49 -14.41 -9.45 -8.17
N LEU A 50 -14.22 -9.98 -6.96
CA LEU A 50 -13.24 -9.47 -5.99
C LEU A 50 -11.83 -9.52 -6.59
N TRP A 51 -11.45 -10.64 -7.19
CA TRP A 51 -10.17 -10.82 -7.86
C TRP A 51 -9.96 -9.79 -8.96
N GLY A 52 -10.93 -9.62 -9.86
CA GLY A 52 -10.85 -8.67 -10.96
C GLY A 52 -10.73 -7.23 -10.46
N ALA A 53 -11.53 -6.85 -9.46
CA ALA A 53 -11.49 -5.52 -8.87
C ALA A 53 -10.12 -5.22 -8.21
N VAL A 54 -9.58 -6.18 -7.45
CA VAL A 54 -8.26 -6.05 -6.82
C VAL A 54 -7.15 -5.98 -7.87
N LEU A 55 -7.20 -6.85 -8.88
CA LEU A 55 -6.21 -6.89 -9.96
C LEU A 55 -6.18 -5.57 -10.73
N VAL A 56 -7.34 -5.04 -11.13
CA VAL A 56 -7.45 -3.73 -11.80
C VAL A 56 -6.94 -2.62 -10.89
N SER A 57 -7.25 -2.66 -9.59
CA SER A 57 -6.73 -1.69 -8.63
C SER A 57 -5.21 -1.72 -8.52
N MET A 58 -4.56 -2.88 -8.61
CA MET A 58 -3.10 -2.98 -8.62
C MET A 58 -2.51 -2.45 -9.93
N LEU A 59 -3.06 -2.87 -11.07
CA LEU A 59 -2.59 -2.46 -12.40
C LEU A 59 -2.71 -0.94 -12.61
N SER A 60 -3.74 -0.30 -12.03
CA SER A 60 -3.88 1.15 -12.06
C SER A 60 -2.67 1.89 -11.48
N GLN A 61 -1.91 1.28 -10.55
CA GLN A 61 -0.70 1.89 -9.97
C GLN A 61 0.48 1.95 -10.94
N LEU A 62 0.42 1.20 -12.04
CA LEU A 62 1.41 1.22 -13.11
C LEU A 62 1.15 2.33 -14.14
N ASP A 63 -0.03 2.94 -14.11
CA ASP A 63 -0.39 4.05 -14.99
C ASP A 63 -0.14 5.42 -14.32
N ALA A 64 0.55 6.29 -15.05
CA ALA A 64 0.82 7.68 -14.65
C ALA A 64 -0.46 8.54 -14.63
N ASN A 65 -1.48 8.13 -15.40
CA ASN A 65 -2.74 8.85 -15.58
C ASN A 65 -3.91 8.28 -14.76
N SER A 66 -3.64 7.27 -13.93
CA SER A 66 -4.60 6.64 -13.00
C SER A 66 -5.24 7.61 -12.00
N GLY A 67 -4.76 8.86 -11.98
CA GLY A 67 -5.22 9.90 -11.10
C GLY A 67 -4.94 9.59 -9.65
N LEU A 68 -4.11 8.60 -9.30
CA LEU A 68 -3.82 8.20 -7.92
C LEU A 68 -3.18 9.33 -7.08
N THR A 69 -3.01 9.07 -5.79
CA THR A 69 -2.47 10.03 -4.82
C THR A 69 -1.07 10.50 -5.20
N THR A 70 -0.66 11.68 -4.72
CA THR A 70 0.68 12.23 -4.96
C THR A 70 1.77 11.27 -4.48
N GLY A 71 1.49 10.50 -3.43
CA GLY A 71 2.37 9.45 -2.92
C GLY A 71 2.69 8.36 -3.94
N CYS A 72 1.73 7.95 -4.76
CA CYS A 72 1.95 6.93 -5.81
C CYS A 72 2.55 7.56 -7.08
N LEU A 73 2.10 8.76 -7.45
CA LEU A 73 2.50 9.37 -8.72
C LEU A 73 3.90 10.01 -8.70
N LYS A 74 4.52 10.18 -7.53
CA LYS A 74 5.89 10.73 -7.41
C LYS A 74 6.96 9.98 -8.18
N GLN A 75 6.73 8.70 -8.50
CA GLN A 75 7.67 7.90 -9.31
C GLN A 75 7.79 8.40 -10.76
N TYR A 76 6.79 9.13 -11.26
CA TYR A 76 6.72 9.58 -12.65
C TYR A 76 7.33 10.97 -12.86
N PRO A 77 7.96 11.21 -14.02
CA PRO A 77 8.63 12.48 -14.30
C PRO A 77 7.66 13.67 -14.29
N GLY A 78 6.41 13.50 -14.73
CA GLY A 78 5.40 14.58 -14.73
C GLY A 78 4.99 15.08 -13.34
N ARG A 79 5.48 14.46 -12.25
CA ARG A 79 5.27 14.89 -10.86
C ARG A 79 6.58 15.30 -10.16
N PHE A 80 7.67 15.41 -10.90
CA PHE A 80 8.94 15.90 -10.37
C PHE A 80 9.09 17.40 -10.64
N ASP A 81 9.16 18.19 -9.57
CA ASP A 81 9.49 19.62 -9.63
C ASP A 81 10.80 19.86 -8.86
N PRO A 82 11.94 20.06 -9.56
CA PRO A 82 13.25 20.07 -8.92
C PRO A 82 13.45 21.27 -8.00
N VAL A 83 14.05 21.03 -6.83
CA VAL A 83 14.58 22.09 -5.97
C VAL A 83 15.95 22.52 -6.53
N PRO A 84 16.19 23.81 -6.78
CA PRO A 84 17.49 24.27 -7.27
C PRO A 84 18.58 24.02 -6.22
N ASN A 85 19.76 23.58 -6.67
CA ASN A 85 20.96 23.38 -5.84
C ASN A 85 20.75 22.50 -4.59
N TYR A 86 19.92 21.45 -4.69
CA TYR A 86 19.78 20.49 -3.60
C TYR A 86 21.11 19.75 -3.36
N ASP A 87 21.41 19.43 -2.10
CA ASP A 87 22.63 18.71 -1.73
C ASP A 87 22.55 17.22 -2.14
N PRO A 88 23.41 16.74 -3.07
CA PRO A 88 23.45 15.33 -3.45
C PRO A 88 23.88 14.41 -2.30
N GLN A 89 24.70 14.89 -1.36
CA GLN A 89 25.14 14.10 -0.22
C GLN A 89 23.98 13.86 0.75
N ALA A 90 23.18 14.88 1.05
CA ALA A 90 21.94 14.74 1.82
C ALA A 90 20.95 13.78 1.15
N LEU A 91 20.82 13.82 -0.17
CA LEU A 91 20.00 12.85 -0.91
C LEU A 91 20.51 11.42 -0.70
N ALA A 92 21.81 11.17 -0.92
CA ALA A 92 22.39 9.84 -0.73
C ALA A 92 22.24 9.32 0.71
N GLN A 93 22.38 10.20 1.71
CA GLN A 93 22.12 9.85 3.10
C GLN A 93 20.64 9.52 3.35
N ALA A 94 19.71 10.29 2.76
CA ALA A 94 18.28 10.04 2.88
C ALA A 94 17.89 8.69 2.25
N VAL A 95 18.40 8.37 1.06
CA VAL A 95 18.19 7.07 0.40
C VAL A 95 18.68 5.94 1.30
N ARG A 96 19.92 5.99 1.80
CA ARG A 96 20.47 4.95 2.71
C ARG A 96 19.61 4.75 3.96
N ARG A 97 19.09 5.82 4.55
CA ARG A 97 18.19 5.74 5.72
C ARG A 97 16.86 5.09 5.36
N GLN A 98 16.27 5.50 4.24
CA GLN A 98 15.04 4.90 3.72
C GLN A 98 15.24 3.43 3.37
N ASP A 99 16.44 3.05 2.91
CA ASP A 99 16.77 1.68 2.56
C ASP A 99 16.82 0.73 3.73
N ARG A 100 17.48 1.15 4.80
CA ARG A 100 17.46 0.39 6.06
C ARG A 100 16.05 0.28 6.63
N GLY A 101 15.27 1.35 6.58
CA GLY A 101 13.88 1.35 7.05
C GLY A 101 13.01 0.36 6.27
N ALA A 102 13.07 0.41 4.94
CA ALA A 102 12.30 -0.46 4.07
C ALA A 102 12.74 -1.93 4.21
N ALA A 103 14.04 -2.21 4.37
CA ALA A 103 14.53 -3.56 4.64
C ALA A 103 13.95 -4.14 5.95
N ARG A 104 13.89 -3.34 7.02
CA ARG A 104 13.24 -3.76 8.27
C ARG A 104 11.75 -4.04 8.08
N VAL A 105 11.05 -3.19 7.34
CA VAL A 105 9.62 -3.38 7.03
C VAL A 105 9.42 -4.66 6.23
N ALA A 106 10.23 -4.91 5.19
CA ALA A 106 10.16 -6.12 4.39
C ALA A 106 10.42 -7.37 5.24
N ALA A 107 11.43 -7.35 6.11
CA ALA A 107 11.76 -8.47 6.98
C ALA A 107 10.61 -8.80 7.96
N VAL A 108 10.08 -7.79 8.65
CA VAL A 108 8.94 -7.97 9.57
C VAL A 108 7.70 -8.47 8.82
N TRP A 109 7.39 -7.87 7.67
CA TRP A 109 6.20 -8.24 6.91
C TRP A 109 6.30 -9.65 6.34
N LEU A 110 7.46 -10.04 5.80
CA LEU A 110 7.71 -11.40 5.35
C LEU A 110 7.62 -12.40 6.51
N ALA A 111 8.20 -12.09 7.67
CA ALA A 111 8.12 -12.98 8.84
C ALA A 111 6.66 -13.24 9.25
N VAL A 112 5.82 -12.20 9.30
CA VAL A 112 4.39 -12.31 9.61
C VAL A 112 3.67 -13.16 8.56
N ASN A 113 3.87 -12.89 7.26
CA ASN A 113 3.15 -13.63 6.22
C ASN A 113 3.62 -15.07 6.05
N LEU A 114 4.92 -15.35 6.27
CA LEU A 114 5.43 -16.72 6.34
C LEU A 114 4.83 -17.48 7.52
N SER A 115 4.55 -16.82 8.65
CA SER A 115 3.83 -17.44 9.76
C SER A 115 2.41 -17.84 9.36
N PHE A 116 1.69 -16.99 8.61
CA PHE A 116 0.36 -17.33 8.08
C PHE A 116 0.43 -18.48 7.07
N GLY A 117 1.41 -18.47 6.16
CA GLY A 117 1.62 -19.57 5.23
C GLY A 117 1.91 -20.90 5.93
N LEU A 118 2.74 -20.88 6.98
CA LEU A 118 3.04 -22.07 7.79
C LEU A 118 1.80 -22.58 8.53
N LEU A 119 0.97 -21.69 9.09
CA LEU A 119 -0.29 -22.07 9.73
C LEU A 119 -1.30 -22.63 8.73
N TYR A 120 -1.35 -22.09 7.51
CA TYR A 120 -2.15 -22.63 6.40
C TYR A 120 -1.72 -24.05 6.01
N HIS A 121 -0.41 -24.28 5.82
CA HIS A 121 0.09 -25.63 5.49
C HIS A 121 -0.11 -26.65 6.61
N ARG A 122 -0.23 -26.21 7.87
CA ARG A 122 -0.60 -27.06 9.01
C ARG A 122 -2.11 -27.30 9.13
N GLY A 123 -2.92 -26.72 8.25
CA GLY A 123 -4.38 -26.82 8.28
C GLY A 123 -5.05 -26.00 9.39
N LEU A 124 -4.31 -25.13 10.08
CA LEU A 124 -4.84 -24.27 11.15
C LEU A 124 -5.55 -23.03 10.57
N LEU A 125 -5.14 -22.58 9.38
CA LEU A 125 -5.80 -21.52 8.64
C LEU A 125 -6.39 -22.08 7.35
N GLN A 126 -7.57 -21.59 6.99
CA GLN A 126 -8.23 -21.91 5.73
C GLN A 126 -8.01 -20.80 4.71
N ALA A 127 -8.24 -21.10 3.42
CA ALA A 127 -8.13 -20.11 2.35
C ALA A 127 -9.07 -18.91 2.58
N SER A 128 -10.27 -19.15 3.11
CA SER A 128 -11.25 -18.13 3.50
C SER A 128 -10.67 -17.12 4.51
N THR A 129 -9.92 -17.60 5.51
CA THR A 129 -9.25 -16.73 6.50
C THR A 129 -8.16 -15.88 5.84
N LEU A 130 -7.41 -16.43 4.88
CA LEU A 130 -6.38 -15.67 4.15
C LEU A 130 -7.01 -14.58 3.27
N VAL A 131 -8.15 -14.84 2.63
CA VAL A 131 -8.92 -13.80 1.90
C VAL A 131 -9.37 -12.69 2.85
N LEU A 132 -9.86 -13.04 4.04
CA LEU A 132 -10.22 -12.06 5.06
C LEU A 132 -9.02 -11.21 5.49
N LEU A 133 -7.85 -11.82 5.70
CA LEU A 133 -6.61 -11.10 6.02
C LEU A 133 -6.17 -10.17 4.87
N CYS A 134 -6.33 -10.58 3.61
CA CYS A 134 -6.11 -9.70 2.46
C CYS A 134 -7.05 -8.50 2.45
N ALA A 135 -8.35 -8.72 2.68
CA ALA A 135 -9.33 -7.64 2.74
C ALA A 135 -9.05 -6.68 3.90
N LEU A 136 -8.62 -7.22 5.04
CA LEU A 136 -8.17 -6.42 6.20
C LEU A 136 -6.95 -5.58 5.82
N ALA A 137 -5.92 -6.19 5.23
CA ALA A 137 -4.71 -5.47 4.80
C ALA A 137 -5.03 -4.37 3.79
N TYR A 138 -5.97 -4.62 2.87
CA TYR A 138 -6.45 -3.63 1.89
C TYR A 138 -7.08 -2.41 2.56
N LEU A 139 -7.92 -2.62 3.58
CA LEU A 139 -8.51 -1.54 4.36
C LEU A 139 -7.45 -0.82 5.22
N CYS A 140 -6.59 -1.59 5.91
CA CYS A 140 -5.55 -1.07 6.79
C CYS A 140 -4.55 -0.18 6.06
N ASP A 141 -4.21 -0.46 4.80
CA ASP A 141 -3.35 0.39 3.97
C ASP A 141 -3.87 1.84 3.91
N LEU A 142 -5.17 2.01 3.63
CA LEU A 142 -5.77 3.33 3.56
C LEU A 142 -5.93 3.98 4.95
N VAL A 143 -6.29 3.20 5.97
CA VAL A 143 -6.30 3.65 7.36
C VAL A 143 -4.92 4.16 7.78
N CYS A 144 -3.85 3.49 7.35
CA CYS A 144 -2.48 3.89 7.62
C CYS A 144 -2.11 5.24 6.99
N VAL A 145 -2.59 5.48 5.77
CA VAL A 145 -2.36 6.75 5.07
C VAL A 145 -3.14 7.90 5.71
N LEU A 146 -4.38 7.65 6.13
CA LEU A 146 -5.30 8.69 6.65
C LEU A 146 -5.10 9.01 8.13
N PHE A 147 -4.94 8.01 8.98
CA PHE A 147 -5.03 8.17 10.44
C PHE A 147 -3.68 7.93 11.15
N PHE A 148 -3.12 6.73 11.01
CA PHE A 148 -1.86 6.34 11.67
C PHE A 148 -1.18 5.16 10.98
N CYS A 149 0.07 5.33 10.57
CA CYS A 149 0.86 4.25 9.95
C CYS A 149 1.96 3.76 10.92
N PRO A 150 1.88 2.52 11.42
CA PRO A 150 2.88 1.98 12.33
C PRO A 150 4.25 1.83 11.65
N PHE A 151 4.29 1.44 10.36
CA PHE A 151 5.55 1.33 9.62
C PHE A 151 6.27 2.68 9.48
N GLN A 152 5.52 3.75 9.24
CA GLN A 152 6.09 5.09 9.17
C GLN A 152 6.57 5.57 10.54
N PHE A 153 5.79 5.33 11.60
CA PHE A 153 6.12 5.80 12.94
C PHE A 153 7.30 5.04 13.55
N PHE A 154 7.30 3.70 13.51
CA PHE A 154 8.32 2.89 14.18
C PHE A 154 9.55 2.58 13.32
N LEU A 155 9.37 2.25 12.04
CA LEU A 155 10.46 1.68 11.22
C LEU A 155 11.11 2.67 10.26
N MET A 156 10.31 3.49 9.56
CA MET A 156 10.83 4.43 8.55
C MET A 156 11.24 5.78 9.12
N GLY A 157 10.52 6.28 10.13
CA GLY A 157 10.80 7.56 10.78
C GLY A 157 10.61 8.82 9.92
N ASN A 158 9.82 8.70 8.84
CA ASN A 158 9.45 9.81 7.95
C ASN A 158 8.36 10.69 8.57
N ARG A 159 8.23 11.95 8.12
CA ARG A 159 7.18 12.87 8.63
C ARG A 159 5.79 12.59 8.07
N CYS A 160 5.71 12.13 6.81
CA CYS A 160 4.46 11.91 6.07
C CYS A 160 4.53 10.58 5.28
N CYS A 161 3.38 9.92 5.08
CA CYS A 161 3.29 8.72 4.22
C CYS A 161 3.62 9.01 2.76
N VAL A 162 3.29 10.20 2.24
CA VAL A 162 3.57 10.62 0.87
C VAL A 162 5.07 10.61 0.57
N ASN A 163 5.90 10.96 1.56
CA ASN A 163 7.37 10.93 1.45
C ASN A 163 7.97 9.56 1.79
N CYS A 164 7.14 8.58 2.14
CA CYS A 164 7.60 7.26 2.51
C CYS A 164 8.02 6.46 1.27
N ARG A 165 9.16 5.77 1.34
CA ARG A 165 9.65 4.89 0.26
C ARG A 165 8.69 3.73 -0.02
N ILE A 166 8.10 3.17 1.02
CA ILE A 166 7.23 1.98 0.94
C ILE A 166 5.77 2.30 0.56
N PHE A 167 5.48 3.51 0.04
CA PHE A 167 4.09 3.91 -0.22
C PHE A 167 3.37 2.99 -1.21
N ALA A 168 4.04 2.59 -2.30
CA ALA A 168 3.45 1.68 -3.29
C ALA A 168 3.59 0.19 -2.93
N TRP A 169 4.14 -0.14 -1.74
CA TRP A 169 4.24 -1.54 -1.32
C TRP A 169 2.88 -2.12 -0.92
N GLY A 170 1.84 -1.29 -0.75
CA GLY A 170 0.50 -1.71 -0.32
C GLY A 170 -0.08 -2.87 -1.15
N SER A 171 0.10 -2.87 -2.48
CA SER A 171 -0.38 -3.96 -3.35
C SER A 171 0.27 -5.31 -3.03
N TRP A 172 1.60 -5.32 -2.90
CA TRP A 172 2.34 -6.52 -2.53
C TRP A 172 2.03 -6.94 -1.09
N MET A 173 2.00 -5.98 -0.16
CA MET A 173 1.74 -6.27 1.25
C MET A 173 0.34 -6.86 1.46
N MET A 174 -0.66 -6.33 0.76
CA MET A 174 -2.04 -6.82 0.80
C MET A 174 -2.16 -8.24 0.25
N ALA A 175 -1.46 -8.60 -0.84
CA ALA A 175 -1.52 -9.93 -1.43
C ALA A 175 -0.57 -10.95 -0.78
N ALA A 176 0.33 -10.51 0.11
CA ALA A 176 1.30 -11.37 0.79
C ALA A 176 0.68 -12.56 1.56
N PRO A 177 -0.50 -12.46 2.22
CA PRO A 177 -1.09 -13.61 2.90
C PRO A 177 -1.40 -14.79 1.96
N LEU A 178 -1.58 -14.53 0.67
CA LEU A 178 -1.90 -15.54 -0.34
C LEU A 178 -0.66 -16.19 -0.95
N MET A 179 0.55 -15.72 -0.65
CA MET A 179 1.77 -16.15 -1.35
C MET A 179 2.04 -17.66 -1.25
N CYS A 180 1.66 -18.29 -0.14
CA CYS A 180 1.90 -19.71 0.12
C CYS A 180 0.75 -20.63 -0.36
N VAL A 181 -0.33 -20.08 -0.93
CA VAL A 181 -1.45 -20.90 -1.40
C VAL A 181 -1.22 -21.28 -2.87
N PRO A 182 -1.04 -22.57 -3.20
CA PRO A 182 -0.75 -23.01 -4.57
C PRO A 182 -2.01 -23.01 -5.45
N HIS A 183 -2.52 -21.82 -5.78
CA HIS A 183 -3.69 -21.63 -6.62
C HIS A 183 -3.53 -20.41 -7.53
N TRP A 184 -4.05 -20.49 -8.76
CA TRP A 184 -3.91 -19.42 -9.77
C TRP A 184 -4.46 -18.08 -9.27
N TYR A 185 -5.57 -18.10 -8.52
CA TYR A 185 -6.16 -16.91 -7.90
C TYR A 185 -5.15 -16.16 -7.05
N SER A 186 -4.42 -16.90 -6.20
CA SER A 186 -3.46 -16.36 -5.26
C SER A 186 -2.20 -15.87 -5.95
N TRP A 187 -1.66 -16.68 -6.87
CA TRP A 187 -0.40 -16.37 -7.55
C TRP A 187 -0.52 -15.22 -8.53
N THR A 188 -1.68 -15.04 -9.18
CA THR A 188 -1.91 -13.89 -10.07
C THR A 188 -1.98 -12.57 -9.30
N LEU A 189 -2.66 -12.55 -8.14
CA LEU A 189 -2.71 -11.37 -7.27
C LEU A 189 -1.35 -11.06 -6.64
N PHE A 190 -0.69 -12.07 -6.07
CA PHE A 190 0.64 -11.92 -5.49
C PHE A 190 1.68 -11.50 -6.54
N GLY A 191 1.67 -12.15 -7.70
CA GLY A 191 2.56 -11.85 -8.83
C GLY A 191 2.36 -10.43 -9.36
N THR A 192 1.12 -9.96 -9.45
CA THR A 192 0.82 -8.57 -9.85
C THR A 192 1.29 -7.57 -8.78
N GLY A 193 1.08 -7.88 -7.50
CA GLY A 193 1.64 -7.10 -6.39
C GLY A 193 3.16 -6.99 -6.47
N LEU A 194 3.83 -8.11 -6.77
CA LEU A 194 5.28 -8.15 -6.96
C LEU A 194 5.73 -7.35 -8.20
N LEU A 195 4.98 -7.40 -9.30
CA LEU A 195 5.24 -6.58 -10.49
C LEU A 195 5.21 -5.07 -10.13
N VAL A 196 4.17 -4.62 -9.42
CA VAL A 196 4.05 -3.23 -8.96
C VAL A 196 5.23 -2.85 -8.07
N LEU A 197 5.61 -3.74 -7.13
CA LEU A 197 6.77 -3.56 -6.27
C LEU A 197 8.07 -3.43 -7.09
N CYS A 198 8.32 -4.34 -8.03
CA CYS A 198 9.52 -4.32 -8.86
C CYS A 198 9.62 -3.04 -9.69
N VAL A 199 8.53 -2.62 -10.34
CA VAL A 199 8.50 -1.37 -11.12
C VAL A 199 8.80 -0.16 -10.23
N TRP A 200 8.22 -0.12 -9.03
CA TRP A 200 8.47 0.93 -8.06
C TRP A 200 9.95 0.97 -7.63
N GLU A 201 10.52 -0.19 -7.29
CA GLU A 201 11.91 -0.31 -6.84
C GLU A 201 12.92 0.05 -7.93
N VAL A 202 12.67 -0.35 -9.18
CA VAL A 202 13.50 0.04 -10.33
C VAL A 202 13.47 1.56 -10.51
N ARG A 203 12.29 2.18 -10.42
CA ARG A 203 12.15 3.64 -10.54
C ARG A 203 12.80 4.38 -9.38
N PHE A 204 12.69 3.87 -8.16
CA PHE A 204 13.35 4.43 -6.99
C PHE A 204 14.88 4.41 -7.14
N ARG A 205 15.45 3.30 -7.60
CA ARG A 205 16.90 3.19 -7.82
C ARG A 205 17.40 4.07 -8.96
N ARG A 206 16.61 4.21 -10.03
CA ARG A 206 16.99 5.00 -11.21
C ARG A 206 16.82 6.50 -11.00
N TYR A 207 15.83 6.91 -10.20
CA TYR A 207 15.46 8.31 -10.00
C TYR A 207 15.13 8.62 -8.53
N PRO A 208 16.08 8.45 -7.59
CA PRO A 208 15.85 8.66 -6.16
C PRO A 208 15.45 10.10 -5.81
N GLU A 209 15.88 11.08 -6.61
CA GLU A 209 15.57 12.51 -6.45
C GLU A 209 14.07 12.80 -6.52
N ARG A 210 13.27 11.93 -7.16
CA ARG A 210 11.82 12.12 -7.23
C ARG A 210 11.10 11.82 -5.92
N PHE A 211 11.73 11.02 -5.06
CA PHE A 211 11.12 10.45 -3.85
C PHE A 211 11.48 11.25 -2.58
N TRP A 212 12.39 12.21 -2.67
CA TRP A 212 12.87 12.99 -1.54
C TRP A 212 12.37 14.44 -1.58
N PHE A 213 11.87 14.94 -0.45
CA PHE A 213 11.31 16.29 -0.34
C PHE A 213 12.35 17.40 -0.50
N GLY A 214 13.63 17.10 -0.27
CA GLY A 214 14.72 18.06 -0.44
C GLY A 214 15.08 18.32 -1.90
N SER A 215 14.73 17.40 -2.81
CA SER A 215 14.96 17.51 -4.25
C SER A 215 13.68 17.71 -5.05
N ASN A 216 12.50 17.37 -4.51
CA ASN A 216 11.21 17.51 -5.18
C ASN A 216 10.27 18.46 -4.40
N ARG A 217 9.95 19.62 -4.97
CA ARG A 217 9.05 20.63 -4.39
C ARG A 217 7.63 20.13 -4.19
N ASN A 218 7.13 19.23 -5.05
CA ASN A 218 5.79 18.66 -4.93
C ASN A 218 5.58 17.83 -3.65
N LEU A 219 6.68 17.40 -3.02
CA LEU A 219 6.68 16.63 -1.78
C LEU A 219 6.80 17.51 -0.52
N GLN A 220 6.96 18.82 -0.69
CA GLN A 220 7.04 19.79 0.40
C GLN A 220 5.65 20.21 0.86
N CYS A 221 5.55 20.61 2.13
CA CYS A 221 4.28 21.01 2.73
C CYS A 221 3.62 22.20 2.02
N ALA A 222 4.41 23.11 1.45
CA ALA A 222 3.90 24.27 0.71
C ALA A 222 3.07 23.89 -0.53
N SER A 223 3.41 22.76 -1.17
CA SER A 223 2.74 22.28 -2.40
C SER A 223 1.77 21.12 -2.13
N CYS A 224 1.51 20.79 -0.86
CA CYS A 224 0.72 19.62 -0.48
C CYS A 224 -0.78 19.86 -0.68
N LYS A 225 -1.34 19.29 -1.76
CA LYS A 225 -2.78 19.34 -2.05
C LYS A 225 -3.63 18.47 -1.12
N GLU A 226 -3.03 17.44 -0.54
CA GLU A 226 -3.75 16.40 0.20
C GLU A 226 -4.00 16.77 1.67
N GLN A 227 -3.17 17.65 2.25
CA GLN A 227 -3.24 18.12 3.64
C GLN A 227 -3.52 17.02 4.68
N LEU A 228 -3.08 15.78 4.41
CA LEU A 228 -3.31 14.61 5.25
C LEU A 228 -2.77 14.81 6.68
N CYS A 229 -1.71 15.61 6.83
CA CYS A 229 -1.13 16.00 8.11
C CYS A 229 -2.11 16.69 9.07
N ARG A 230 -3.24 17.24 8.59
CA ARG A 230 -4.25 17.86 9.44
C ARG A 230 -5.05 16.84 10.24
N TYR A 231 -5.22 15.63 9.72
CA TYR A 231 -6.00 14.56 10.33
C TYR A 231 -5.12 13.47 10.92
N LYS A 232 -3.93 13.28 10.36
CA LYS A 232 -2.99 12.23 10.76
C LYS A 232 -2.20 12.62 12.00
N TRP A 233 -2.03 11.67 12.94
CA TRP A 233 -1.17 11.88 14.11
C TRP A 233 0.29 12.16 13.69
N PRO A 234 0.82 13.38 13.91
CA PRO A 234 2.13 13.73 13.40
C PRO A 234 3.23 13.12 14.27
N ARG A 235 4.27 12.58 13.64
CA ARG A 235 5.56 12.41 14.30
C ARG A 235 6.22 13.79 14.37
N ARG A 236 6.02 14.53 15.47
CA ARG A 236 6.84 15.71 15.80
C ARG A 236 8.30 15.26 15.84
N ARG A 237 9.21 15.95 15.15
CA ARG A 237 10.62 15.91 15.53
C ARG A 237 10.92 17.25 16.21
N GLY A 238 11.47 17.19 17.42
CA GLY A 238 12.40 18.23 17.83
C GLY A 238 13.59 18.22 16.86
N GLY A 239 14.06 19.41 16.49
CA GLY A 239 15.32 19.67 15.79
C GLY A 239 15.50 18.94 14.48
#